data_AF-A0A3C0T1B1-F1
#
_entry.id   AF-A0A3C0T1B1-F1
#
_cell.length_a   1.000
_cell.length_b   1.000
_cell.length_c   1.000
_cell.angle_alpha   90.00
_cell.angle_beta   90.00
_cell.angle_gamma   90.00
#
_symmetry.space_group_name_H-M   'P 1'
#
loop_
_entity.id
_entity.type
_entity.pdbx_description
1 polymer ?
#
loop_
_entity_poly.entity_id
_entity_poly.type
_entity_poly.pdbx_seq_one_letter_code
_entity_poly.pdbx_strand_id
1 'polypeptide(L)'
;MRRILPFLIIIFTAFSTQFAGAFNWPVIEPVITSTFGGDKWDSYGSGIEIYGDGLEVRPSEDGELVFFENMERPGTLPSGIGNFVVIEHDRKLRTLYASIDPVANVEELNSFTTAEIIGVSGGSGKSSKPHLHFAVIDSEFEQYVNPLLLLNSIADNKSPVIRAIGLGSESGFMTIEKKTVVKAGKAEIIAEIFDPCMTEDFYYTMAPYKIQLFHNGEEIFYLNFESLRYESGHAVIQSNKDLKYTDFYKDGGFVSLGEITLVPGDSRFEILVSDYSKNETGRTFQLTVIE
;
A
#
# COMPACT_ATOMS: atom_id res chain seq x y z
N MET A 1 -11.21 -73.36 -4.91
CA MET A 1 -10.94 -72.23 -4.00
C MET A 1 -11.32 -70.93 -4.71
N ARG A 2 -12.42 -70.28 -4.30
CA ARG A 2 -12.90 -69.01 -4.88
C ARG A 2 -12.05 -67.86 -4.32
N ARG A 3 -11.46 -67.05 -5.20
CA ARG A 3 -10.73 -65.82 -4.85
C ARG A 3 -11.74 -64.69 -4.65
N ILE A 4 -11.68 -64.03 -3.50
CA ILE A 4 -12.47 -62.83 -3.17
C ILE A 4 -11.59 -61.62 -3.56
N LEU A 5 -12.11 -60.74 -4.40
CA LEU A 5 -11.48 -59.47 -4.76
C LEU A 5 -11.92 -58.41 -3.73
N PRO A 6 -11.02 -57.63 -3.12
CA PRO A 6 -11.44 -56.57 -2.20
C PRO A 6 -11.94 -55.36 -3.00
N PHE A 7 -13.13 -54.87 -2.63
CA PHE A 7 -13.71 -53.64 -3.15
C PHE A 7 -12.96 -52.46 -2.51
N LEU A 8 -12.23 -51.68 -3.31
CA LEU A 8 -11.58 -50.45 -2.85
C LEU A 8 -12.65 -49.34 -2.85
N ILE A 9 -13.10 -48.92 -1.68
CA ILE A 9 -13.95 -47.73 -1.53
C ILE A 9 -13.02 -46.52 -1.57
N ILE A 10 -12.99 -45.83 -2.70
CA ILE A 10 -12.34 -44.52 -2.83
C ILE A 10 -13.30 -43.50 -2.20
N ILE A 11 -13.01 -43.09 -0.97
CA ILE A 11 -13.67 -41.96 -0.33
C ILE A 11 -13.12 -40.69 -1.00
N PHE A 12 -13.92 -40.09 -1.88
CA PHE A 12 -13.68 -38.75 -2.39
C PHE A 12 -13.99 -37.76 -1.26
N THR A 13 -13.00 -37.42 -0.44
CA THR A 13 -13.10 -36.25 0.43
C THR A 13 -13.08 -35.02 -0.47
N ALA A 14 -14.25 -34.44 -0.71
CA ALA A 14 -14.36 -33.11 -1.25
C ALA A 14 -13.74 -32.14 -0.23
N PHE A 15 -12.47 -31.78 -0.44
CA PHE A 15 -11.94 -30.56 0.16
C PHE A 15 -12.73 -29.42 -0.47
N SER A 16 -13.71 -28.89 0.26
CA SER A 16 -14.25 -27.57 -0.04
C SER A 16 -13.08 -26.61 0.07
N THR A 17 -12.60 -26.10 -1.06
CA THR A 17 -11.82 -24.87 -1.09
C THR A 17 -12.71 -23.83 -0.45
N GLN A 18 -12.47 -23.54 0.81
CA GLN A 18 -13.11 -22.43 1.50
C GLN A 18 -12.61 -21.21 0.75
N PHE A 19 -13.49 -20.61 -0.06
CA PHE A 19 -13.25 -19.29 -0.60
C PHE A 19 -12.96 -18.42 0.61
N ALA A 20 -11.70 -18.01 0.77
CA ALA A 20 -11.39 -16.90 1.66
C ALA A 20 -12.19 -15.73 1.09
N GLY A 21 -13.26 -15.34 1.77
CA GLY A 21 -14.06 -14.20 1.36
C GLY A 21 -13.13 -12.99 1.30
N ALA A 22 -13.16 -12.26 0.19
CA ALA A 22 -12.56 -10.94 0.16
C ALA A 22 -13.26 -10.08 1.22
N PHE A 23 -12.50 -9.24 1.90
CA PHE A 23 -13.02 -8.22 2.80
C PHE A 23 -14.03 -7.34 2.04
N ASN A 24 -15.10 -6.97 2.73
CA ASN A 24 -16.02 -5.95 2.25
C ASN A 24 -15.35 -4.58 2.34
N TRP A 25 -15.69 -3.69 1.41
CA TRP A 25 -15.31 -2.29 1.56
C TRP A 25 -15.96 -1.71 2.82
N PRO A 26 -15.20 -0.93 3.62
CA PRO A 26 -15.71 -0.39 4.88
C PRO A 26 -16.74 0.73 4.67
N VAL A 27 -16.89 1.22 3.44
CA VAL A 27 -17.87 2.22 3.02
C VAL A 27 -18.45 1.84 1.66
N ILE A 28 -19.61 2.40 1.34
CA ILE A 28 -20.25 2.25 0.01
C ILE A 28 -19.59 3.25 -0.96
N GLU A 29 -19.34 2.81 -2.19
CA GLU A 29 -18.75 3.63 -3.28
C GLU A 29 -17.45 4.35 -2.87
N PRO A 30 -16.41 3.60 -2.44
CA PRO A 30 -15.16 4.16 -1.95
C PRO A 30 -14.42 4.98 -3.03
N VAL A 31 -13.94 6.16 -2.64
CA VAL A 31 -13.01 6.98 -3.44
C VAL A 31 -11.65 7.02 -2.75
N ILE A 32 -10.69 6.26 -3.26
CA ILE A 32 -9.35 6.18 -2.68
C ILE A 32 -8.55 7.44 -3.05
N THR A 33 -7.98 8.10 -2.05
CA THR A 33 -7.13 9.29 -2.23
C THR A 33 -5.69 9.09 -1.78
N SER A 34 -5.40 7.99 -1.09
CA SER A 34 -4.04 7.58 -0.75
C SER A 34 -3.97 6.06 -0.67
N THR A 35 -2.98 5.47 -1.31
CA THR A 35 -2.71 4.03 -1.28
C THR A 35 -1.68 3.67 -0.21
N PHE A 36 -1.63 2.39 0.12
CA PHE A 36 -0.69 1.81 1.06
C PHE A 36 0.76 2.08 0.66
N GLY A 37 1.60 2.45 1.64
CA GLY A 37 2.99 2.82 1.45
C GLY A 37 3.20 4.16 0.73
N GLY A 38 2.14 4.95 0.55
CA GLY A 38 2.24 6.35 0.12
C GLY A 38 3.09 7.20 1.08
N ASP A 39 3.64 8.29 0.53
CA ASP A 39 4.39 9.30 1.28
C ASP A 39 3.48 10.01 2.30
N LYS A 40 3.86 9.94 3.58
CA LYS A 40 3.26 10.69 4.70
C LYS A 40 4.26 11.64 5.37
N TRP A 41 5.08 12.31 4.55
CA TRP A 41 6.13 13.29 4.87
C TRP A 41 7.37 12.73 5.56
N ASP A 42 7.23 11.84 6.54
CA ASP A 42 8.35 11.24 7.28
C ASP A 42 8.22 9.73 7.49
N SER A 43 7.16 9.14 6.94
CA SER A 43 6.80 7.75 7.14
C SER A 43 5.98 7.21 5.97
N TYR A 44 5.93 5.88 5.87
CA TYR A 44 5.01 5.19 4.96
C TYR A 44 3.58 5.21 5.51
N GLY A 45 2.60 5.44 4.63
CA GLY A 45 1.19 5.23 4.96
C GLY A 45 0.89 3.75 5.24
N SER A 46 0.44 3.44 6.45
CA SER A 46 0.16 2.08 6.93
C SER A 46 -1.19 1.50 6.49
N GLY A 47 -1.91 2.20 5.62
CA GLY A 47 -3.27 1.88 5.19
C GLY A 47 -3.63 2.63 3.92
N ILE A 48 -4.91 2.61 3.57
CA ILE A 48 -5.49 3.43 2.51
C ILE A 48 -6.32 4.57 3.12
N GLU A 49 -6.45 5.67 2.39
CA GLU A 49 -7.36 6.76 2.75
C GLU A 49 -8.49 6.82 1.74
N ILE A 50 -9.73 6.83 2.26
CA ILE A 50 -10.95 6.90 1.47
C ILE A 50 -11.61 8.25 1.74
N TYR A 51 -11.74 9.07 0.71
CA TYR A 51 -12.31 10.41 0.83
C TYR A 51 -13.81 10.38 1.09
N GLY A 52 -14.25 11.22 2.01
CA GLY A 52 -15.65 11.48 2.28
C GLY A 52 -15.88 11.95 3.71
N ASP A 53 -16.86 12.86 3.86
CA ASP A 53 -17.33 13.35 5.15
C ASP A 53 -18.70 12.74 5.44
N GLY A 54 -18.86 12.11 6.60
CA GLY A 54 -20.11 11.48 7.01
C GLY A 54 -20.42 10.14 6.33
N LEU A 55 -19.43 9.43 5.75
CA LEU A 55 -19.66 8.10 5.18
C LEU A 55 -19.94 7.10 6.30
N GLU A 56 -21.01 6.31 6.19
CA GLU A 56 -21.26 5.22 7.13
C GLU A 56 -20.16 4.16 7.03
N VAL A 57 -19.43 3.97 8.13
CA VAL A 57 -18.32 3.01 8.22
C VAL A 57 -18.84 1.71 8.84
N ARG A 58 -18.52 0.59 8.18
CA ARG A 58 -18.90 -0.76 8.59
C ARG A 58 -17.69 -1.70 8.66
N PRO A 59 -17.74 -2.77 9.47
CA PRO A 59 -16.71 -3.80 9.50
C PRO A 59 -16.52 -4.46 8.12
N SER A 60 -15.27 -4.70 7.75
CA SER A 60 -14.94 -5.38 6.48
C SER A 60 -15.23 -6.89 6.52
N GLU A 61 -15.20 -7.48 7.71
CA GLU A 61 -15.58 -8.86 8.01
C GLU A 61 -16.24 -8.88 9.40
N ASP A 62 -16.95 -9.95 9.74
CA ASP A 62 -17.45 -10.15 11.10
C ASP A 62 -16.27 -10.28 12.08
N GLY A 63 -16.42 -9.84 13.32
CA GLY A 63 -15.29 -9.84 14.26
C GLY A 63 -15.63 -9.33 15.65
N GLU A 64 -14.61 -9.21 16.49
CA GLU A 64 -14.72 -8.77 17.88
C GLU A 64 -14.02 -7.43 18.10
N LEU A 65 -14.59 -6.58 18.96
CA LEU A 65 -13.96 -5.33 19.36
C LEU A 65 -12.67 -5.61 20.12
N VAL A 66 -11.54 -5.10 19.64
CA VAL A 66 -10.26 -5.16 20.36
C VAL A 66 -10.03 -3.89 21.14
N PHE A 67 -10.23 -2.74 20.47
CA PHE A 67 -9.91 -1.45 21.01
C PHE A 67 -10.70 -0.36 20.28
N PHE A 68 -10.95 0.75 20.96
CA PHE A 68 -11.48 1.95 20.33
C PHE A 68 -10.97 3.18 21.07
N GLU A 69 -10.95 4.31 20.37
CA GLU A 69 -10.62 5.61 20.92
C GLU A 69 -11.71 6.60 20.50
N ASN A 70 -12.22 7.35 21.47
CA ASN A 70 -13.12 8.48 21.23
C ASN A 70 -12.67 9.65 22.09
N MET A 71 -11.94 10.58 21.46
CA MET A 71 -11.28 11.72 22.10
C MET A 71 -12.27 12.74 22.70
N GLU A 72 -13.57 12.64 22.39
CA GLU A 72 -14.60 13.45 23.05
C GLU A 72 -14.83 13.01 24.51
N ARG A 73 -14.36 11.81 24.88
CA ARG A 73 -14.46 11.28 26.24
C ARG A 73 -13.30 11.78 27.12
N PRO A 74 -13.52 11.95 28.43
CA PRO A 74 -12.44 12.26 29.35
C PRO A 74 -11.49 11.06 29.52
N GLY A 75 -10.19 11.33 29.72
CA GLY A 75 -9.19 10.29 29.99
C GLY A 75 -8.54 9.68 28.75
N THR A 76 -8.64 10.35 27.61
CA THR A 76 -8.15 9.92 26.30
C THR A 76 -6.69 10.31 26.07
N LEU A 77 -6.02 9.58 25.18
CA LEU A 77 -4.65 9.91 24.76
C LEU A 77 -4.68 10.69 23.44
N PRO A 78 -3.81 11.70 23.25
CA PRO A 78 -3.69 12.35 21.96
C PRO A 78 -3.37 11.34 20.86
N SER A 79 -4.25 11.26 19.86
CA SER A 79 -4.12 10.34 18.73
C SER A 79 -3.87 11.13 17.44
N GLY A 80 -2.76 10.85 16.76
CA GLY A 80 -2.47 11.43 15.44
C GLY A 80 -3.47 11.00 14.36
N ILE A 81 -4.04 9.80 14.51
CA ILE A 81 -5.01 9.19 13.59
C ILE A 81 -6.47 9.48 13.98
N GLY A 82 -6.70 10.29 15.02
CA GLY A 82 -8.04 10.68 15.44
C GLY A 82 -8.75 9.63 16.28
N ASN A 83 -10.08 9.66 16.26
CA ASN A 83 -10.89 8.60 16.85
C ASN A 83 -10.83 7.37 15.95
N PHE A 84 -10.85 6.18 16.54
CA PHE A 84 -10.74 4.96 15.78
C PHE A 84 -11.39 3.76 16.45
N VAL A 85 -11.66 2.73 15.66
CA VAL A 85 -12.16 1.42 16.11
C VAL A 85 -11.23 0.34 15.53
N VAL A 86 -10.91 -0.67 16.34
CA VAL A 86 -10.11 -1.83 15.96
C VAL A 86 -10.93 -3.10 16.17
N ILE A 87 -11.11 -3.87 15.11
CA ILE A 87 -11.87 -5.14 15.14
C ILE A 87 -10.92 -6.28 14.77
N GLU A 88 -10.88 -7.34 15.57
CA GLU A 88 -10.18 -8.59 15.24
C GLU A 88 -11.14 -9.55 14.55
N HIS A 89 -10.70 -10.07 13.41
CA HIS A 89 -11.42 -11.03 12.59
C HIS A 89 -10.80 -12.42 12.74
N ASP A 90 -11.42 -13.39 12.06
CA ASP A 90 -10.81 -14.70 11.86
C ASP A 90 -9.41 -14.56 11.23
N ARG A 91 -8.55 -15.56 11.49
CA ARG A 91 -7.16 -15.62 10.98
C ARG A 91 -6.24 -14.51 11.50
N LYS A 92 -6.55 -13.93 12.66
CA LYS A 92 -5.66 -12.96 13.35
C LYS A 92 -5.38 -11.69 12.56
N LEU A 93 -6.27 -11.35 11.63
CA LEU A 93 -6.31 -10.05 10.98
C LEU A 93 -7.11 -9.07 11.83
N ARG A 94 -6.61 -7.85 11.97
CA ARG A 94 -7.31 -6.74 12.60
C ARG A 94 -7.53 -5.64 11.58
N THR A 95 -8.72 -5.07 11.57
CA THR A 95 -9.01 -3.86 10.80
C THR A 95 -9.01 -2.66 11.73
N LEU A 96 -8.38 -1.57 11.28
CA LEU A 96 -8.36 -0.28 11.94
C LEU A 96 -9.15 0.71 11.09
N TYR A 97 -10.16 1.34 11.69
CA TYR A 97 -10.98 2.39 11.08
C TYR A 97 -10.73 3.68 11.85
N ALA A 98 -9.99 4.61 11.26
CA ALA A 98 -9.55 5.83 11.92
C ALA A 98 -10.00 7.09 11.16
N SER A 99 -9.85 8.26 11.79
CA SER A 99 -10.46 9.53 11.36
C SER A 99 -11.99 9.44 11.24
N ILE A 100 -12.62 8.66 12.11
CA ILE A 100 -14.07 8.50 12.16
C ILE A 100 -14.66 9.24 13.38
N ASP A 101 -15.98 9.30 13.47
CA ASP A 101 -16.74 9.56 14.68
C ASP A 101 -17.46 8.26 15.06
N PRO A 102 -16.95 7.50 16.05
CA PRO A 102 -17.53 6.22 16.43
C PRO A 102 -18.96 6.37 16.95
N VAL A 103 -19.78 5.33 16.77
CA VAL A 103 -21.12 5.30 17.39
C VAL A 103 -21.00 5.38 18.92
N ALA A 104 -21.96 6.05 19.56
CA ALA A 104 -21.87 6.41 20.98
C ALA A 104 -21.64 5.23 21.94
N ASN A 105 -22.11 4.03 21.58
CA ASN A 105 -22.06 2.83 22.41
C ASN A 105 -21.24 1.71 21.74
N VAL A 106 -20.22 2.06 20.95
CA VAL A 106 -19.39 1.07 20.23
C VAL A 106 -18.79 0.02 21.18
N GLU A 107 -18.48 0.39 22.42
CA GLU A 107 -17.94 -0.48 23.45
C GLU A 107 -18.94 -1.46 24.07
N GLU A 108 -20.24 -1.20 23.92
CA GLU A 108 -21.29 -2.11 24.40
C GLU A 108 -21.46 -3.30 23.43
N LEU A 109 -20.87 -3.19 22.24
CA LEU A 109 -20.88 -4.20 21.19
C LEU A 109 -19.58 -5.01 21.27
N ASN A 110 -19.67 -6.24 21.79
CA ASN A 110 -18.52 -7.14 21.88
C ASN A 110 -18.16 -7.76 20.51
N SER A 111 -19.18 -8.00 19.69
CA SER A 111 -19.06 -8.63 18.37
C SER A 111 -19.76 -7.77 17.34
N PHE A 112 -19.15 -7.65 16.16
CA PHE A 112 -19.71 -6.93 15.04
C PHE A 112 -19.97 -7.83 13.83
N THR A 113 -21.01 -7.49 13.09
CA THR A 113 -21.26 -8.02 11.75
C THR A 113 -20.99 -6.96 10.68
N THR A 114 -20.73 -7.40 9.45
CA THR A 114 -20.55 -6.50 8.28
C THR A 114 -21.74 -5.58 7.99
N ALA A 115 -22.91 -5.80 8.61
CA ALA A 115 -24.09 -4.96 8.44
C ALA A 115 -24.11 -3.74 9.39
N GLU A 116 -23.35 -3.78 10.48
CA GLU A 116 -23.42 -2.79 11.55
C GLU A 116 -22.58 -1.55 11.25
N ILE A 117 -23.12 -0.39 11.61
CA ILE A 117 -22.41 0.89 11.50
C ILE A 117 -21.60 1.07 12.78
N ILE A 118 -20.28 1.22 12.62
CA ILE A 118 -19.34 1.44 13.73
C ILE A 118 -18.97 2.90 13.92
N GLY A 119 -19.28 3.74 12.93
CA GLY A 119 -19.09 5.19 12.99
C GLY A 119 -19.35 5.84 11.63
N VAL A 120 -19.03 7.12 11.54
CA VAL A 120 -19.02 7.87 10.28
C VAL A 120 -17.65 8.43 9.99
N SER A 121 -17.21 8.46 8.73
CA SER A 121 -15.95 9.12 8.38
C SER A 121 -16.03 10.62 8.68
N GLY A 122 -14.91 11.23 9.06
CA GLY A 122 -14.89 12.62 9.46
C GLY A 122 -13.51 13.23 9.43
N GLY A 123 -13.33 14.30 10.22
CA GLY A 123 -12.08 15.06 10.31
C GLY A 123 -11.31 14.87 11.60
N SER A 124 -11.60 13.82 12.39
CA SER A 124 -10.92 13.60 13.67
C SER A 124 -9.44 13.25 13.44
N GLY A 125 -8.57 13.74 14.32
CA GLY A 125 -7.11 13.56 14.23
C GLY A 125 -6.40 14.63 13.40
N LYS A 126 -5.20 14.30 12.92
CA LYS A 126 -4.37 15.22 12.12
C LYS A 126 -4.65 15.01 10.63
N SER A 127 -5.69 15.65 10.12
CA SER A 127 -6.00 15.64 8.68
C SER A 127 -6.30 17.04 8.13
N SER A 128 -5.98 17.26 6.85
CA SER A 128 -6.37 18.46 6.11
C SER A 128 -7.78 18.39 5.51
N LYS A 129 -8.31 17.18 5.30
CA LYS A 129 -9.65 16.95 4.75
C LYS A 129 -10.33 15.72 5.39
N PRO A 130 -11.66 15.72 5.52
CA PRO A 130 -12.38 14.55 6.01
C PRO A 130 -12.14 13.32 5.15
N HIS A 131 -11.83 12.19 5.80
CA HIS A 131 -11.60 10.90 5.16
C HIS A 131 -11.70 9.76 6.20
N LEU A 132 -11.82 8.53 5.71
CA LEU A 132 -11.58 7.31 6.49
C LEU A 132 -10.15 6.84 6.26
N HIS A 133 -9.36 6.67 7.33
CA HIS A 133 -8.12 5.91 7.28
C HIS A 133 -8.43 4.45 7.59
N PHE A 134 -8.17 3.56 6.63
CA PHE A 134 -8.43 2.13 6.75
C PHE A 134 -7.13 1.35 6.64
N ALA A 135 -6.80 0.57 7.69
CA ALA A 135 -5.61 -0.26 7.71
C ALA A 135 -5.95 -1.69 8.12
N VAL A 136 -5.15 -2.65 7.64
CA VAL A 136 -5.22 -4.05 8.05
C VAL A 136 -3.91 -4.42 8.72
N ILE A 137 -4.00 -5.03 9.89
CA ILE A 137 -2.87 -5.48 10.70
C ILE A 137 -2.94 -7.00 10.78
N ASP A 138 -1.89 -7.66 10.36
CA ASP A 138 -1.68 -9.07 10.66
C ASP A 138 -1.02 -9.18 12.04
N SER A 139 -1.81 -9.63 13.02
CA SER A 139 -1.34 -9.73 14.40
C SER A 139 -0.52 -10.99 14.68
N GLU A 140 -0.50 -11.96 13.76
CA GLU A 140 0.39 -13.13 13.85
C GLU A 140 1.82 -12.76 13.43
N PHE A 141 1.96 -11.95 12.38
CA PHE A 141 3.27 -11.50 11.87
C PHE A 141 3.67 -10.09 12.30
N GLU A 142 2.86 -9.42 13.12
CA GLU A 142 3.11 -8.07 13.65
C GLU A 142 3.40 -7.02 12.54
N GLN A 143 2.62 -7.06 11.47
CA GLN A 143 2.81 -6.21 10.29
C GLN A 143 1.50 -5.59 9.80
N TYR A 144 1.60 -4.45 9.12
CA TYR A 144 0.49 -3.94 8.32
C TYR A 144 0.50 -4.62 6.96
N VAL A 145 -0.68 -4.95 6.47
CA VAL A 145 -0.90 -5.56 5.15
C VAL A 145 -1.65 -4.56 4.29
N ASN A 146 -1.27 -4.44 3.03
CA ASN A 146 -1.96 -3.59 2.08
C ASN A 146 -3.44 -4.01 1.98
N PRO A 147 -4.40 -3.15 2.39
CA PRO A 147 -5.81 -3.50 2.39
C PRO A 147 -6.35 -3.90 1.00
N LEU A 148 -5.76 -3.35 -0.06
CA LEU A 148 -6.17 -3.62 -1.45
C LEU A 148 -5.89 -5.05 -1.90
N LEU A 149 -5.09 -5.82 -1.15
CA LEU A 149 -4.90 -7.26 -1.38
C LEU A 149 -6.06 -8.11 -0.86
N LEU A 150 -6.83 -7.57 0.07
CA LEU A 150 -7.89 -8.29 0.78
C LEU A 150 -9.29 -7.82 0.35
N LEU A 151 -9.42 -6.57 -0.07
CA LEU A 151 -10.66 -5.96 -0.52
C LEU A 151 -11.02 -6.38 -1.95
N ASN A 152 -12.32 -6.38 -2.25
CA ASN A 152 -12.79 -6.57 -3.64
C ASN A 152 -12.24 -5.47 -4.56
N SER A 153 -11.78 -5.83 -5.76
CA SER A 153 -11.24 -4.86 -6.72
C SER A 153 -12.28 -3.83 -7.17
N ILE A 154 -11.91 -2.56 -7.21
CA ILE A 154 -12.68 -1.49 -7.86
C ILE A 154 -12.13 -1.31 -9.27
N ALA A 155 -12.99 -0.97 -10.23
CA ALA A 155 -12.55 -0.66 -11.58
C ALA A 155 -11.66 0.59 -11.58
N ASP A 156 -10.43 0.45 -12.08
CA ASP A 156 -9.52 1.55 -12.36
C ASP A 156 -8.98 1.37 -13.78
N ASN A 157 -9.04 2.44 -14.57
CA ASN A 157 -8.57 2.45 -15.96
C ASN A 157 -7.40 3.41 -16.19
N LYS A 158 -6.86 4.01 -15.13
CA LYS A 158 -5.71 4.91 -15.22
C LYS A 158 -4.44 4.12 -14.92
N SER A 159 -3.46 4.23 -15.80
CA SER A 159 -2.16 3.62 -15.57
C SER A 159 -1.28 4.52 -14.69
N PRO A 160 -0.39 3.95 -13.87
CA PRO A 160 0.57 4.73 -13.11
C PRO A 160 1.48 5.55 -14.03
N VAL A 161 1.99 6.67 -13.55
CA VAL A 161 2.79 7.62 -14.32
C VAL A 161 4.26 7.52 -13.93
N ILE A 162 5.11 7.42 -14.95
CA ILE A 162 6.57 7.57 -14.81
C ILE A 162 6.92 8.93 -15.42
N ARG A 163 7.00 9.98 -14.61
CA ARG A 163 7.18 11.36 -15.10
C ARG A 163 8.62 11.59 -15.54
N ALA A 164 9.59 11.21 -14.70
CA ALA A 164 11.01 11.36 -14.96
C ALA A 164 11.83 10.21 -14.36
N ILE A 165 13.02 10.00 -14.91
CA ILE A 165 14.12 9.27 -14.27
C ILE A 165 15.36 10.14 -14.34
N GLY A 166 16.24 10.03 -13.36
CA GLY A 166 17.42 10.87 -13.24
C GLY A 166 18.55 10.20 -12.48
N LEU A 167 19.67 10.92 -12.42
CA LEU A 167 20.82 10.60 -11.61
C LEU A 167 20.94 11.61 -10.47
N GLY A 168 20.94 11.13 -9.23
CA GLY A 168 21.27 11.90 -8.04
C GLY A 168 22.78 11.94 -7.79
N SER A 169 23.25 13.10 -7.30
CA SER A 169 24.61 13.31 -6.79
C SER A 169 24.58 14.29 -5.61
N GLU A 170 25.72 14.49 -4.93
CA GLU A 170 25.87 15.51 -3.89
C GLU A 170 25.52 16.93 -4.39
N SER A 171 25.62 17.18 -5.70
CA SER A 171 25.34 18.48 -6.33
C SER A 171 23.87 18.69 -6.74
N GLY A 172 23.00 17.71 -6.47
CA GLY A 172 21.61 17.68 -6.88
C GLY A 172 21.33 16.57 -7.88
N PHE A 173 20.15 16.63 -8.50
CA PHE A 173 19.70 15.63 -9.47
C PHE A 173 19.76 16.15 -10.91
N MET A 174 19.96 15.23 -11.85
CA MET A 174 19.84 15.49 -13.29
C MET A 174 18.86 14.50 -13.93
N THR A 175 17.92 15.00 -14.72
CA THR A 175 16.99 14.15 -15.48
C THR A 175 17.73 13.49 -16.66
N ILE A 176 17.41 12.23 -16.94
CA ILE A 176 17.87 11.53 -18.14
C ILE A 176 16.93 11.87 -19.29
N GLU A 177 17.44 12.65 -20.24
CA GLU A 177 16.77 13.05 -21.47
C GLU A 177 17.36 12.32 -22.68
N LYS A 178 16.79 12.58 -23.85
CA LYS A 178 17.30 12.03 -25.10
C LYS A 178 18.71 12.59 -25.36
N LYS A 179 19.71 11.70 -25.46
CA LYS A 179 21.15 12.02 -25.64
C LYS A 179 21.85 12.58 -24.40
N THR A 180 21.38 12.29 -23.20
CA THR A 180 22.14 12.59 -21.98
C THR A 180 23.53 11.93 -22.04
N VAL A 181 24.56 12.71 -21.73
CA VAL A 181 25.96 12.24 -21.63
C VAL A 181 26.48 12.54 -20.23
N VAL A 182 27.07 11.55 -19.57
CA VAL A 182 27.58 11.66 -18.19
C VAL A 182 28.95 11.00 -18.06
N LYS A 183 29.70 11.36 -17.02
CA LYS A 183 30.97 10.69 -16.71
C LYS A 183 30.72 9.36 -15.99
N ALA A 184 31.65 8.44 -16.16
CA ALA A 184 31.70 7.19 -15.42
C ALA A 184 31.85 7.45 -13.92
N GLY A 185 31.31 6.57 -13.10
CA GLY A 185 31.32 6.71 -11.64
C GLY A 185 30.05 6.21 -10.97
N LYS A 186 29.98 6.42 -9.65
CA LYS A 186 28.78 6.11 -8.87
C LYS A 186 27.72 7.18 -9.06
N ALA A 187 26.47 6.76 -9.15
CA ALA A 187 25.31 7.63 -9.16
C ALA A 187 24.14 6.96 -8.44
N GLU A 188 23.26 7.75 -7.83
CA GLU A 188 21.96 7.27 -7.37
C GLU A 188 20.97 7.35 -8.53
N ILE A 189 20.18 6.31 -8.77
CA ILE A 189 19.06 6.38 -9.71
C ILE A 189 17.86 6.91 -8.94
N ILE A 190 17.29 8.01 -9.42
CA ILE A 190 16.04 8.54 -8.88
C ILE A 190 14.97 8.55 -9.95
N ALA A 191 13.71 8.46 -9.55
CA ALA A 191 12.59 8.53 -10.46
C ALA A 191 11.44 9.29 -9.83
N GLU A 192 10.60 9.86 -10.67
CA GLU A 192 9.36 10.45 -10.25
C GLU A 192 8.20 9.61 -10.77
N ILE A 193 7.54 8.93 -9.83
CA ILE A 193 6.58 7.87 -10.09
C ILE A 193 5.39 8.08 -9.16
N PHE A 194 4.19 8.01 -9.72
CA PHE A 194 2.97 8.05 -8.92
C PHE A 194 1.83 7.35 -9.65
N ASP A 195 0.86 6.88 -8.89
CA ASP A 195 -0.41 6.39 -9.39
C ASP A 195 -1.47 7.51 -9.30
N PRO A 196 -2.10 7.93 -10.39
CA PRO A 196 -3.11 8.97 -10.33
C PRO A 196 -4.39 8.46 -9.66
N CYS A 197 -5.06 9.30 -8.88
CA CYS A 197 -6.38 8.97 -8.36
C CYS A 197 -7.36 8.58 -9.49
N MET A 198 -8.14 7.54 -9.24
CA MET A 198 -9.14 7.02 -10.19
C MET A 198 -10.19 8.06 -10.60
N THR A 199 -10.59 8.96 -9.70
CA THR A 199 -11.50 10.06 -10.03
C THR A 199 -10.75 11.26 -10.62
N GLU A 200 -11.39 12.00 -11.52
CA GLU A 200 -10.87 13.26 -12.06
C GLU A 200 -11.08 14.45 -11.11
N ASP A 201 -11.94 14.30 -10.09
CA ASP A 201 -12.29 15.37 -9.16
C ASP A 201 -11.14 15.72 -8.20
N PHE A 202 -10.17 14.82 -8.04
CA PHE A 202 -9.04 15.00 -7.14
C PHE A 202 -7.69 14.77 -7.82
N TYR A 203 -6.78 15.71 -7.63
CA TYR A 203 -5.37 15.57 -7.98
C TYR A 203 -4.58 15.01 -6.78
N TYR A 204 -4.81 13.73 -6.47
CA TYR A 204 -3.95 12.99 -5.54
C TYR A 204 -2.97 12.10 -6.30
N THR A 205 -1.71 12.16 -5.90
CA THR A 205 -0.66 11.25 -6.33
C THR A 205 -0.53 10.15 -5.28
N MET A 206 -0.93 8.95 -5.65
CA MET A 206 -0.87 7.76 -4.80
C MET A 206 0.43 6.98 -5.07
N ALA A 207 0.82 6.11 -4.15
CA ALA A 207 1.91 5.19 -4.42
C ALA A 207 1.45 4.14 -5.45
N PRO A 208 2.30 3.80 -6.45
CA PRO A 208 2.05 2.62 -7.27
C PRO A 208 2.08 1.36 -6.39
N TYR A 209 1.61 0.23 -6.92
CA TYR A 209 1.68 -1.04 -6.20
C TYR A 209 3.01 -1.77 -6.40
N LYS A 210 3.64 -1.63 -7.58
CA LYS A 210 4.91 -2.30 -7.89
C LYS A 210 5.80 -1.43 -8.78
N ILE A 211 7.11 -1.46 -8.53
CA ILE A 211 8.15 -0.76 -9.30
C ILE A 211 9.28 -1.74 -9.60
N GLN A 212 9.70 -1.82 -10.86
CA GLN A 212 10.84 -2.61 -11.31
C GLN A 212 11.76 -1.75 -12.18
N LEU A 213 13.07 -1.79 -11.92
CA LEU A 213 14.08 -1.12 -12.73
C LEU A 213 15.06 -2.15 -13.28
N PHE A 214 15.30 -2.07 -14.57
CA PHE A 214 16.30 -2.86 -15.28
C PHE A 214 17.40 -1.94 -15.81
N HIS A 215 18.65 -2.40 -15.68
CA HIS A 215 19.81 -1.77 -16.31
C HIS A 215 20.45 -2.76 -17.28
N ASN A 216 20.52 -2.38 -18.56
CA ASN A 216 21.05 -3.23 -19.64
C ASN A 216 20.43 -4.65 -19.69
N GLY A 217 19.17 -4.78 -19.29
CA GLY A 217 18.42 -6.04 -19.27
C GLY A 217 18.48 -6.83 -17.95
N GLU A 218 19.25 -6.38 -16.95
CA GLU A 218 19.30 -6.97 -15.62
C GLU A 218 18.39 -6.21 -14.65
N GLU A 219 17.55 -6.89 -13.85
CA GLU A 219 16.74 -6.25 -12.81
C GLU A 219 17.65 -5.80 -11.66
N ILE A 220 17.74 -4.49 -11.46
CA ILE A 220 18.58 -3.88 -10.41
C ILE A 220 17.76 -3.32 -9.24
N PHE A 221 16.44 -3.17 -9.41
CA PHE A 221 15.53 -2.75 -8.36
C PHE A 221 14.16 -3.43 -8.51
N TYR A 222 13.59 -3.82 -7.39
CA TYR A 222 12.24 -4.36 -7.28
C TYR A 222 11.62 -3.86 -5.97
N LEU A 223 10.38 -3.39 -6.04
CA LEU A 223 9.57 -3.01 -4.89
C LEU A 223 8.11 -3.37 -5.15
N ASN A 224 7.47 -4.02 -4.19
CA ASN A 224 6.01 -4.17 -4.12
C ASN A 224 5.50 -3.65 -2.77
N PHE A 225 4.34 -3.01 -2.78
CA PHE A 225 3.72 -2.43 -1.60
C PHE A 225 2.72 -3.42 -0.99
N GLU A 226 3.21 -4.55 -0.49
CA GLU A 226 2.36 -5.61 0.07
C GLU A 226 2.21 -5.54 1.59
N SER A 227 3.33 -5.28 2.29
CA SER A 227 3.35 -5.22 3.75
C SER A 227 4.34 -4.17 4.26
N LEU A 228 4.07 -3.68 5.46
CA LEU A 228 4.90 -2.77 6.22
C LEU A 228 5.14 -3.36 7.60
N ARG A 229 6.39 -3.50 8.01
CA ARG A 229 6.77 -3.90 9.38
C ARG A 229 7.53 -2.80 10.08
N TYR A 230 7.54 -2.83 11.41
CA TYR A 230 8.31 -1.88 12.21
C TYR A 230 9.61 -2.50 12.67
N GLU A 231 10.74 -1.93 12.25
CA GLU A 231 12.07 -2.32 12.70
C GLU A 231 12.75 -1.17 13.42
N SER A 232 13.14 -1.40 14.67
CA SER A 232 13.79 -0.36 15.50
C SER A 232 13.03 0.98 15.48
N GLY A 233 11.69 0.92 15.52
CA GLY A 233 10.81 2.09 15.51
C GLY A 233 10.51 2.72 14.14
N HIS A 234 11.01 2.15 13.04
CA HIS A 234 10.79 2.69 11.69
C HIS A 234 9.96 1.73 10.85
N ALA A 235 9.01 2.26 10.08
CA ALA A 235 8.26 1.48 9.10
C ALA A 235 9.16 1.10 7.91
N VAL A 236 9.09 -0.16 7.51
CA VAL A 236 9.91 -0.75 6.45
C VAL A 236 9.03 -1.55 5.51
N ILE A 237 9.09 -1.25 4.22
CA ILE A 237 8.42 -2.06 3.21
C ILE A 237 9.22 -3.34 3.01
N GLN A 238 8.51 -4.48 3.05
CA GLN A 238 9.11 -5.76 2.73
C GLN A 238 9.22 -5.90 1.20
N SER A 239 10.44 -6.00 0.71
CA SER A 239 10.75 -6.27 -0.70
C SER A 239 11.98 -7.21 -0.77
N ASN A 240 12.64 -7.31 -1.92
CA ASN A 240 13.93 -7.99 -2.09
C ASN A 240 15.01 -7.48 -1.12
N LYS A 241 14.88 -6.22 -0.70
CA LYS A 241 15.61 -5.62 0.43
C LYS A 241 14.63 -4.80 1.24
N ASP A 242 14.78 -4.86 2.55
CA ASP A 242 14.04 -4.06 3.49
C ASP A 242 14.32 -2.58 3.27
N LEU A 243 13.28 -1.82 2.93
CA LEU A 243 13.42 -0.45 2.45
C LEU A 243 12.79 0.55 3.42
N LYS A 244 13.62 1.32 4.13
CA LYS A 244 13.15 2.38 5.02
C LYS A 244 12.62 3.56 4.21
N TYR A 245 11.74 4.35 4.82
CA TYR A 245 11.14 5.54 4.21
C TYR A 245 12.20 6.48 3.61
N THR A 246 13.23 6.84 4.38
CA THR A 246 14.31 7.77 3.98
C THR A 246 15.21 7.24 2.87
N ASP A 247 15.24 5.92 2.71
CA ASP A 247 16.03 5.28 1.66
C ASP A 247 15.29 5.33 0.33
N PHE A 248 13.96 5.38 0.35
CA PHE A 248 13.09 5.39 -0.83
C PHE A 248 12.57 6.78 -1.18
N TYR A 249 11.73 7.41 -0.36
CA TYR A 249 11.15 8.71 -0.67
C TYR A 249 12.18 9.83 -0.50
N LYS A 250 12.21 10.72 -1.48
CA LYS A 250 13.11 11.88 -1.57
C LYS A 250 12.28 13.16 -1.74
N ASP A 251 12.90 14.29 -1.45
CA ASP A 251 12.28 15.61 -1.61
C ASP A 251 11.79 15.84 -3.05
N GLY A 252 10.71 16.60 -3.18
CA GLY A 252 10.18 16.99 -4.49
C GLY A 252 9.38 15.91 -5.23
N GLY A 253 8.95 14.85 -4.52
CA GLY A 253 8.12 13.77 -5.09
C GLY A 253 8.92 12.69 -5.82
N PHE A 254 10.24 12.67 -5.64
CA PHE A 254 11.12 11.65 -6.20
C PHE A 254 11.23 10.46 -5.27
N VAL A 255 11.57 9.32 -5.85
CA VAL A 255 11.97 8.11 -5.15
C VAL A 255 13.35 7.67 -5.61
N SER A 256 14.12 7.08 -4.71
CA SER A 256 15.39 6.43 -5.03
C SER A 256 15.14 4.98 -5.41
N LEU A 257 15.77 4.58 -6.51
CA LEU A 257 15.80 3.22 -7.03
C LEU A 257 17.17 2.58 -6.80
N GLY A 258 18.00 3.17 -5.92
CA GLY A 258 19.29 2.64 -5.49
C GLY A 258 20.51 3.22 -6.22
N GLU A 259 21.69 2.88 -5.72
CA GLU A 259 22.98 3.27 -6.31
C GLU A 259 23.40 2.34 -7.45
N ILE A 260 24.06 2.92 -8.45
CA ILE A 260 24.67 2.18 -9.56
C ILE A 260 26.07 2.70 -9.86
N THR A 261 26.92 1.85 -10.44
CA THR A 261 28.19 2.26 -11.04
C THR A 261 28.05 2.33 -12.55
N LEU A 262 28.12 3.53 -13.11
CA LEU A 262 28.11 3.79 -14.54
C LEU A 262 29.52 3.55 -15.11
N VAL A 263 29.60 2.72 -16.13
CA VAL A 263 30.82 2.39 -16.87
C VAL A 263 30.78 2.97 -18.28
N PRO A 264 31.91 3.36 -18.89
CA PRO A 264 31.93 3.93 -20.23
C PRO A 264 31.19 3.08 -21.27
N GLY A 265 30.38 3.73 -22.10
CA GLY A 265 29.52 3.09 -23.09
C GLY A 265 28.06 3.51 -22.99
N ASP A 266 27.19 2.89 -23.79
CA ASP A 266 25.77 3.15 -23.73
C ASP A 266 25.12 2.42 -22.53
N SER A 267 24.28 3.15 -21.82
CA SER A 267 23.56 2.67 -20.64
C SER A 267 22.06 2.78 -20.89
N ARG A 268 21.34 1.66 -20.79
CA ARG A 268 19.89 1.58 -20.99
C ARG A 268 19.21 1.27 -19.67
N PHE A 269 18.22 2.07 -19.31
CA PHE A 269 17.34 1.86 -18.18
C PHE A 269 15.93 1.56 -18.67
N GLU A 270 15.30 0.52 -18.12
CA GLU A 270 13.90 0.18 -18.40
C GLU A 270 13.17 0.13 -17.07
N ILE A 271 12.09 0.89 -16.94
CA ILE A 271 11.31 0.96 -15.71
C ILE A 271 9.88 0.53 -16.01
N LEU A 272 9.37 -0.39 -15.18
CA LEU A 272 8.01 -0.90 -15.22
C LEU A 272 7.34 -0.58 -13.90
N VAL A 273 6.14 -0.02 -13.96
CA VAL A 273 5.35 0.35 -12.79
C VAL A 273 3.93 -0.17 -12.98
N SER A 274 3.35 -0.77 -11.94
CA SER A 274 1.95 -1.21 -11.95
C SER A 274 1.20 -0.68 -10.73
N ASP A 275 -0.10 -0.41 -10.91
CA ASP A 275 -1.02 -0.13 -9.81
C ASP A 275 -1.61 -1.44 -9.23
N TYR A 276 -2.51 -1.33 -8.26
CA TYR A 276 -3.15 -2.50 -7.64
C TYR A 276 -4.22 -3.14 -8.55
N SER A 277 -4.78 -2.35 -9.47
CA SER A 277 -5.77 -2.77 -10.47
C SER A 277 -5.15 -3.45 -11.69
N LYS A 278 -3.81 -3.60 -11.70
CA LYS A 278 -2.98 -4.22 -12.74
C LYS A 278 -2.86 -3.39 -14.01
N ASN A 279 -3.12 -2.07 -13.95
CA ASN A 279 -2.69 -1.18 -15.02
C ASN A 279 -1.18 -1.00 -14.93
N GLU A 280 -0.51 -0.95 -16.08
CA GLU A 280 0.95 -0.92 -16.16
C GLU A 280 1.44 0.21 -17.07
N THR A 281 2.57 0.81 -16.68
CA THR A 281 3.33 1.74 -17.52
C THR A 281 4.77 1.30 -17.58
N GLY A 282 5.31 1.24 -18.81
CA GLY A 282 6.71 0.96 -19.08
C GLY A 282 7.39 2.11 -19.82
N ARG A 283 8.61 2.48 -19.41
CA ARG A 283 9.44 3.47 -20.14
C ARG A 283 10.89 3.01 -20.25
N THR A 284 11.52 3.35 -21.36
CA THR A 284 12.96 3.14 -21.60
C THR A 284 13.67 4.48 -21.67
N PHE A 285 14.82 4.56 -21.00
CA PHE A 285 15.71 5.71 -20.99
C PHE A 285 17.12 5.28 -21.38
N GLN A 286 17.86 6.15 -22.05
CA GLN A 286 19.21 5.87 -22.52
C GLN A 286 20.11 7.07 -22.28
N LEU A 287 21.34 6.78 -21.87
CA LEU A 287 22.42 7.75 -21.75
C LEU A 287 23.73 7.15 -22.25
N THR A 288 24.67 8.02 -22.61
CA THR A 288 26.03 7.61 -22.94
C THR A 288 26.96 8.01 -21.80
N VAL A 289 27.74 7.05 -21.33
CA VAL A 289 28.75 7.25 -20.29
C VAL A 289 30.12 7.44 -20.94
N ILE A 290 30.80 8.52 -20.61
CA ILE A 290 32.17 8.83 -21.03
C ILE A 290 33.15 8.66 -19.85
N GLU A 291 34.45 8.64 -20.14
CA GLU A 291 35.50 8.61 -19.10
C GLU A 291 35.47 9.82 -18.15
#